data_AF-A0A0R1NKM5-F1
#
_entry.id   AF-A0A0R1NKM5-F1
#
_cell.length_a   1.000
_cell.length_b   1.000
_cell.length_c   1.000
_cell.angle_alpha   90.00
_cell.angle_beta   90.00
_cell.angle_gamma   90.00
#
_symmetry.space_group_name_H-M   'P 1'
#
loop_
_entity.id
_entity.type
_entity.pdbx_description
1 polymer ?
#
loop_
_entity_poly.entity_id
_entity_poly.type
_entity_poly.pdbx_seq_one_letter_code
_entity_poly.pdbx_strand_id
1 'polypeptide(L)'
;MAAFSLGAMVTSLSTTIRASAKSQTATIITENKLPLKAYRVRAGYIYSSAKLTKVAHNASNYPKTTFYSQKSVTIKRANGKKAVYYYVSSKSKRVRGYIWRGNLKLVTASAAKQKPMSQKALVKLINEAPDMNPDSTIRTLKKINYVDHENVFDLGYNMMHFSPNAMFKDHQATIYVPSNELQASVQAAMTKWNDALGTTVFKIGTKNNHTLTIQFGNGTKDDWDGLYNGKAVYVDRSHFEDPKYPIGYMDQKLASQTSIEQYWSGVIAHELGHTLGLDHTGYQEDLMYAPDSGGNVIAKYLWKKPVQKSASGLDGTEMATISQRDLNRAKLAKILGYW
;
A
#
# COMPACT_ATOMS: atom_id res chain seq x y z
N MET A 1 16.82 -15.94 100.03
CA MET A 1 16.83 -15.77 98.57
C MET A 1 17.50 -16.99 97.97
N ALA A 2 16.79 -17.71 97.11
CA ALA A 2 17.08 -19.09 96.72
C ALA A 2 18.16 -19.21 95.64
N ALA A 3 18.86 -20.34 95.70
CA ALA A 3 20.09 -20.71 95.00
C ALA A 3 19.93 -20.86 93.47
N PHE A 4 20.98 -20.47 92.76
CA PHE A 4 21.25 -20.84 91.37
C PHE A 4 22.04 -22.15 91.32
N SER A 5 21.55 -23.14 90.56
CA SER A 5 22.38 -24.21 90.00
C SER A 5 22.23 -24.20 88.48
N LEU A 6 23.37 -24.09 87.78
CA LEU A 6 23.46 -24.06 86.32
C LEU A 6 23.62 -25.49 85.81
N GLY A 7 22.60 -26.03 85.15
CA GLY A 7 22.66 -27.28 84.39
C GLY A 7 22.90 -27.01 82.91
N ALA A 8 23.95 -27.60 82.35
CA ALA A 8 24.31 -27.53 80.93
C ALA A 8 23.34 -28.36 80.06
N MET A 9 22.77 -27.75 79.02
CA MET A 9 22.06 -28.45 77.94
C MET A 9 22.93 -28.49 76.69
N VAL A 10 23.32 -29.71 76.30
CA VAL A 10 23.91 -30.02 75.00
C VAL A 10 22.78 -30.07 73.97
N THR A 11 22.78 -29.14 73.00
CA THR A 11 21.86 -29.18 71.85
C THR A 11 22.59 -29.77 70.65
N SER A 12 22.14 -30.95 70.21
CA SER A 12 22.60 -31.60 68.99
C SER A 12 22.09 -30.84 67.76
N LEU A 13 23.02 -30.24 66.99
CA LEU A 13 22.74 -29.66 65.68
C LEU A 13 22.53 -30.77 64.64
N SER A 14 21.27 -31.01 64.26
CA SER A 14 20.91 -31.89 63.15
C SER A 14 21.22 -31.21 61.81
N THR A 15 22.30 -31.61 61.15
CA THR A 15 22.59 -31.23 59.76
C THR A 15 21.59 -31.87 58.80
N THR A 16 20.67 -31.07 58.25
CA THR A 16 19.77 -31.51 57.19
C THR A 16 20.51 -31.50 55.85
N ILE A 17 20.81 -32.68 55.31
CA ILE A 17 21.28 -32.85 53.94
C ILE A 17 20.11 -32.52 53.01
N ARG A 18 20.18 -31.37 52.33
CA ARG A 18 19.26 -31.06 51.23
C ARG A 18 19.57 -31.97 50.04
N ALA A 19 18.77 -33.02 49.88
CA ALA A 19 18.75 -33.80 48.65
C ALA A 19 18.34 -32.89 47.47
N SER A 20 19.17 -32.85 46.43
CA SER A 20 18.84 -32.17 45.17
C SER A 20 17.61 -32.83 44.54
N ALA A 21 16.46 -32.16 44.57
CA ALA A 21 15.26 -32.61 43.90
C ALA A 21 15.54 -32.86 42.41
N LYS A 22 15.34 -34.11 41.95
CA LYS A 22 15.37 -34.45 40.51
C LYS A 22 14.39 -33.52 39.78
N SER A 23 14.88 -32.71 38.85
CA SER A 23 14.00 -31.81 38.08
C SER A 23 12.93 -32.65 37.40
N GLN A 24 11.65 -32.35 37.62
CA GLN A 24 10.56 -33.04 36.95
C GLN A 24 10.74 -32.94 35.44
N THR A 25 11.00 -34.09 34.79
CA THR A 25 11.19 -34.13 33.34
C THR A 25 9.86 -33.83 32.64
N ALA A 26 9.93 -33.16 31.51
CA ALA A 26 8.75 -32.81 30.75
C ALA A 26 7.97 -34.07 30.33
N THR A 27 6.64 -34.06 30.51
CA THR A 27 5.77 -35.19 30.14
C THR A 27 5.06 -34.93 28.83
N ILE A 28 4.97 -35.95 27.99
CA ILE A 28 4.29 -35.89 26.70
C ILE A 28 2.80 -36.16 26.98
N ILE A 29 1.94 -35.21 26.61
CA ILE A 29 0.49 -35.32 26.82
C ILE A 29 -0.19 -35.92 25.60
N THR A 30 0.21 -35.48 24.40
CA THR A 30 -0.42 -35.91 23.15
C THR A 30 0.61 -35.84 22.03
N GLU A 31 0.56 -36.81 21.11
CA GLU A 31 1.32 -36.83 19.86
C GLU A 31 0.36 -36.98 18.68
N ASN A 32 0.46 -36.08 17.70
CA ASN A 32 -0.35 -36.10 16.49
C ASN A 32 0.58 -36.10 15.26
N LYS A 33 0.21 -36.83 14.21
CA LYS A 33 0.84 -36.68 12.89
C LYS A 33 0.55 -35.28 12.35
N LEU A 34 1.53 -34.65 11.72
CA LEU A 34 1.35 -33.40 11.00
C LEU A 34 1.50 -33.61 9.50
N PRO A 35 0.79 -32.83 8.66
CA PRO A 35 1.12 -32.75 7.25
C PRO A 35 2.55 -32.26 7.05
N LEU A 36 3.20 -32.76 6.01
CA LEU A 36 4.55 -32.36 5.63
C LEU A 36 4.53 -30.90 5.16
N LYS A 37 4.98 -29.97 6.01
CA LYS A 37 5.05 -28.54 5.70
C LYS A 37 6.49 -28.03 5.90
N ALA A 38 6.91 -27.11 5.05
CA ALA A 38 8.25 -26.52 5.09
C ALA A 38 8.30 -25.32 6.05
N TYR A 39 9.41 -25.17 6.78
CA TYR A 39 9.63 -24.11 7.77
C TYR A 39 11.08 -23.60 7.73
N ARG A 40 11.27 -22.34 8.14
CA ARG A 40 12.56 -21.79 8.59
C ARG A 40 12.56 -21.64 10.10
N VAL A 41 13.71 -21.85 10.71
CA VAL A 41 13.92 -21.61 12.14
C VAL A 41 14.33 -20.16 12.36
N ARG A 42 13.79 -19.52 13.41
CA ARG A 42 14.17 -18.14 13.79
C ARG A 42 15.18 -18.12 14.93
N ALA A 43 15.01 -18.99 15.93
CA ALA A 43 15.83 -19.05 17.13
C ALA A 43 15.62 -20.37 17.89
N GLY A 44 16.33 -20.56 19.01
CA GLY A 44 16.11 -21.62 19.98
C GLY A 44 16.84 -22.93 19.70
N TYR A 45 16.39 -24.00 20.35
CA TYR A 45 17.07 -25.31 20.35
C TYR A 45 16.22 -26.41 19.72
N ILE A 46 16.89 -27.32 19.01
CA ILE A 46 16.32 -28.56 18.49
C ILE A 46 16.76 -29.70 19.40
N TYR A 47 15.81 -30.36 20.05
CA TYR A 47 16.04 -31.44 21.01
C TYR A 47 15.99 -32.80 20.34
N SER A 48 16.82 -33.75 20.80
CA SER A 48 16.81 -35.11 20.25
C SER A 48 15.55 -35.90 20.60
N SER A 49 14.84 -35.51 21.67
CA SER A 49 13.62 -36.18 22.14
C SER A 49 12.57 -35.18 22.63
N ALA A 50 11.30 -35.61 22.63
CA ALA A 50 10.18 -34.84 23.17
C ALA A 50 10.23 -34.67 24.70
N LYS A 51 11.15 -35.35 25.41
CA LYS A 51 11.40 -35.12 26.84
C LYS A 51 12.24 -33.87 27.09
N LEU A 52 12.79 -33.26 26.03
CA LEU A 52 13.58 -32.01 26.06
C LEU A 52 14.84 -32.09 26.95
N THR A 53 15.38 -33.29 27.17
CA THR A 53 16.53 -33.53 28.07
C THR A 53 17.89 -33.30 27.40
N LYS A 54 17.96 -33.38 26.07
CA LYS A 54 19.21 -33.21 25.31
C LYS A 54 18.99 -32.32 24.11
N VAL A 55 19.70 -31.19 24.08
CA VAL A 55 19.81 -30.33 22.90
C VAL A 55 20.70 -31.05 21.88
N ALA A 56 20.17 -31.30 20.68
CA ALA A 56 20.92 -31.88 19.58
C ALA A 56 21.57 -30.78 18.72
N HIS A 57 20.87 -29.67 18.53
CA HIS A 57 21.33 -28.57 17.69
C HIS A 57 20.86 -27.21 18.21
N ASN A 58 21.68 -26.17 18.03
CA ASN A 58 21.23 -24.78 18.12
C ASN A 58 20.59 -24.38 16.78
N ALA A 59 19.31 -24.03 16.78
CA ALA A 59 18.57 -23.71 15.56
C ALA A 59 19.13 -22.46 14.85
N SER A 60 19.74 -21.54 15.60
CA SER A 60 20.32 -20.31 15.08
C SER A 60 21.51 -20.56 14.13
N ASN A 61 22.13 -21.75 14.18
CA ASN A 61 23.20 -22.16 13.26
C ASN A 61 22.68 -22.56 11.87
N TYR A 62 21.35 -22.58 11.67
CA TYR A 62 20.71 -23.04 10.44
C TYR A 62 19.76 -22.00 9.82
N PRO A 63 20.15 -20.71 9.68
CA PRO A 63 19.24 -19.64 9.26
C PRO A 63 18.71 -19.82 7.82
N LYS A 64 19.48 -20.50 6.97
CA LYS A 64 19.13 -20.77 5.57
C LYS A 64 18.52 -22.16 5.32
N THR A 65 18.45 -23.01 6.34
CA THR A 65 17.98 -24.40 6.18
C THR A 65 16.46 -24.49 6.19
N THR A 66 15.90 -25.21 5.22
CA THR A 66 14.48 -25.58 5.22
C THR A 66 14.27 -26.87 5.99
N PHE A 67 13.35 -26.84 6.94
CA PHE A 67 12.93 -27.96 7.77
C PHE A 67 11.51 -28.39 7.43
N TYR A 68 11.22 -29.69 7.51
CA TYR A 68 9.91 -30.25 7.22
C TYR A 68 9.28 -30.83 8.48
N SER A 69 8.04 -30.42 8.82
CA SER A 69 7.30 -30.95 9.97
C SER A 69 6.77 -32.35 9.71
N GLN A 70 6.83 -33.21 10.73
CA GLN A 70 6.30 -34.58 10.64
C GLN A 70 5.28 -34.88 11.73
N LYS A 71 5.49 -34.33 12.93
CA LYS A 71 4.69 -34.62 14.12
C LYS A 71 4.55 -33.39 14.99
N SER A 72 3.46 -33.30 15.75
CA SER A 72 3.23 -32.32 16.80
C SER A 72 3.12 -33.04 18.13
N VAL A 73 3.85 -32.58 19.14
CA VAL A 73 3.73 -33.07 20.52
C VAL A 73 3.37 -31.95 21.46
N THR A 74 2.35 -32.16 22.29
CA THR A 74 2.01 -31.26 23.40
C THR A 74 2.71 -31.77 24.65
N ILE A 75 3.59 -30.93 25.20
CA ILE A 75 4.43 -31.28 26.35
C ILE A 75 4.01 -30.43 27.56
N LYS A 76 3.83 -31.06 28.72
CA LYS A 76 3.76 -30.38 30.02
C LYS A 76 5.18 -30.22 30.55
N ARG A 77 5.64 -28.97 30.65
CA ARG A 77 6.95 -28.64 31.20
C ARG A 77 6.94 -28.83 32.72
N ALA A 78 8.14 -28.90 33.33
CA ALA A 78 8.33 -29.03 34.78
C ALA A 78 7.53 -28.00 35.60
N ASN A 79 7.36 -26.78 35.06
CA ASN A 79 6.59 -25.70 35.66
C ASN A 79 5.06 -25.83 35.45
N GLY A 80 4.57 -26.99 35.04
CA GLY A 80 3.15 -27.26 34.79
C GLY A 80 2.60 -26.67 33.48
N LYS A 81 3.31 -25.76 32.80
CA LYS A 81 2.84 -25.11 31.57
C LYS A 81 2.91 -26.06 30.37
N LYS A 82 1.89 -26.01 29.52
CA LYS A 82 1.83 -26.80 28.28
C LYS A 82 2.44 -26.02 27.12
N ALA A 83 3.18 -26.71 26.25
CA ALA A 83 3.74 -26.13 25.02
C ALA A 83 3.73 -27.15 23.89
N VAL A 84 3.53 -26.68 22.66
CA VAL A 84 3.54 -27.54 21.47
C VAL A 84 4.89 -27.46 20.77
N TYR A 85 5.47 -28.63 20.52
CA TYR A 85 6.72 -28.80 19.78
C TYR A 85 6.45 -29.58 18.50
N TYR A 86 7.12 -29.20 17.42
CA TYR A 86 7.09 -29.95 16.17
C TYR A 86 8.36 -30.79 16.06
N TYR A 87 8.21 -32.04 15.63
CA TYR A 87 9.33 -32.82 15.12
C TYR A 87 9.61 -32.39 13.68
N VAL A 88 10.81 -31.87 13.44
CA VAL A 88 11.23 -31.37 12.15
C VAL A 88 12.52 -32.03 11.68
N SER A 89 12.70 -32.13 10.36
CA SER A 89 13.94 -32.60 9.76
C SER A 89 14.34 -31.78 8.54
N SER A 90 15.63 -31.52 8.38
CA SER A 90 16.22 -31.04 7.12
C SER A 90 16.05 -32.08 5.99
N LYS A 91 16.17 -31.66 4.73
CA LYS A 91 16.06 -32.54 3.56
C LYS A 91 17.02 -33.74 3.62
N SER A 92 18.27 -33.51 4.05
CA SER A 92 19.29 -34.56 4.22
C SER A 92 19.08 -35.42 5.48
N LYS A 93 18.10 -35.08 6.33
CA LYS A 93 17.83 -35.71 7.63
C LYS A 93 18.99 -35.66 8.64
N ARG A 94 20.08 -34.95 8.33
CA ARG A 94 21.27 -34.79 9.22
C ARG A 94 20.98 -33.91 10.44
N VAL A 95 20.12 -32.90 10.26
CA VAL A 95 19.63 -32.03 11.34
C VAL A 95 18.15 -32.32 11.53
N ARG A 96 17.79 -32.85 12.70
CA ARG A 96 16.41 -33.25 13.03
C ARG A 96 16.17 -33.24 14.54
N GLY A 97 14.91 -33.13 14.93
CA GLY A 97 14.50 -33.21 16.33
C GLY A 97 13.26 -32.37 16.63
N TYR A 98 12.99 -32.17 17.91
CA TYR A 98 11.84 -31.44 18.42
C TYR A 98 12.20 -29.97 18.66
N ILE A 99 11.43 -29.05 18.11
CA ILE A 99 11.58 -27.60 18.32
C ILE A 99 10.24 -26.97 18.66
N TRP A 100 10.25 -25.94 19.50
CA TRP A 100 9.03 -25.24 19.87
C TRP A 100 8.42 -24.56 18.65
N ARG A 101 7.10 -24.73 18.44
CA ARG A 101 6.44 -24.26 17.21
C ARG A 101 6.58 -22.75 16.97
N GLY A 102 6.67 -21.94 18.04
CA GLY A 102 6.79 -20.49 17.92
C GLY A 102 8.14 -20.02 17.38
N ASN A 103 9.15 -20.90 17.36
CA ASN A 103 10.44 -20.62 16.73
C ASN A 103 10.47 -20.97 15.24
N LEU A 104 9.36 -21.48 14.69
CA LEU A 104 9.23 -21.84 13.29
C LEU A 104 8.45 -20.76 12.53
N LYS A 105 9.00 -20.35 11.38
CA LYS A 105 8.29 -19.58 10.36
C LYS A 105 7.91 -20.53 9.25
N LEU A 106 6.61 -20.65 8.95
CA LEU A 106 6.15 -21.44 7.80
C LEU A 106 6.84 -20.89 6.54
N VAL A 107 7.52 -21.78 5.82
CA VAL A 107 7.84 -21.56 4.41
C VAL A 107 6.54 -21.90 3.70
N THR A 108 5.68 -20.89 3.59
CA THR A 108 4.73 -20.92 2.48
C THR A 108 5.60 -21.11 1.23
N ALA A 109 5.15 -21.94 0.28
CA ALA A 109 5.68 -21.77 -1.06
C ALA A 109 5.57 -20.27 -1.33
N SER A 110 6.70 -19.57 -1.40
CA SER A 110 6.76 -18.30 -2.11
C SER A 110 5.98 -18.58 -3.38
N ALA A 111 4.83 -17.89 -3.52
CA ALA A 111 3.83 -18.10 -4.55
C ALA A 111 4.44 -18.83 -5.73
N ALA A 112 3.96 -20.03 -6.10
CA ALA A 112 4.39 -20.72 -7.32
C ALA A 112 4.60 -19.64 -8.36
N LYS A 113 5.86 -19.35 -8.75
CA LYS A 113 6.28 -18.10 -9.42
C LYS A 113 5.23 -17.85 -10.49
N GLN A 114 4.28 -16.96 -10.22
CA GLN A 114 3.19 -16.79 -11.15
C GLN A 114 3.86 -16.18 -12.36
N LYS A 115 3.88 -16.90 -13.47
CA LYS A 115 4.51 -16.39 -14.66
C LYS A 115 3.62 -15.24 -15.14
N PRO A 116 4.16 -14.01 -15.26
CA PRO A 116 3.41 -12.94 -15.87
C PRO A 116 3.04 -13.33 -17.30
N MET A 117 1.95 -12.77 -17.78
CA MET A 117 1.63 -12.84 -19.20
C MET A 117 2.76 -12.23 -20.04
N SER A 118 2.90 -12.63 -21.30
CA SER A 118 3.88 -11.97 -22.16
C SER A 118 3.47 -10.53 -22.44
N GLN A 119 4.45 -9.63 -22.57
CA GLN A 119 4.21 -8.25 -22.97
C GLN A 119 3.36 -8.15 -24.25
N LYS A 120 3.61 -9.01 -25.25
CA LYS A 120 2.80 -9.08 -26.48
C LYS A 120 1.33 -9.37 -26.21
N ALA A 121 1.03 -10.32 -25.31
CA ALA A 121 -0.35 -10.63 -24.95
C ALA A 121 -0.99 -9.46 -24.17
N LEU A 122 -0.22 -8.77 -23.33
CA LEU A 122 -0.71 -7.63 -22.58
C LEU A 122 -1.03 -6.44 -23.48
N VAL A 123 -0.12 -6.08 -24.40
CA VAL A 123 -0.35 -5.03 -25.41
C VAL A 123 -1.59 -5.36 -26.25
N LYS A 124 -1.79 -6.63 -26.61
CA LYS A 124 -3.01 -7.05 -27.32
C LYS A 124 -4.27 -6.74 -26.51
N LEU A 125 -4.32 -7.09 -25.22
CA LEU A 125 -5.47 -6.77 -24.36
C LEU A 125 -5.71 -5.26 -24.25
N ILE A 126 -4.65 -4.47 -24.11
CA ILE A 126 -4.75 -3.00 -24.02
C ILE A 126 -5.33 -2.41 -25.30
N ASN A 127 -4.96 -2.96 -26.47
CA ASN A 127 -5.47 -2.50 -27.76
C ASN A 127 -6.91 -2.96 -28.05
N GLU A 128 -7.37 -4.02 -27.39
CA GLU A 128 -8.76 -4.50 -27.47
C GLU A 128 -9.69 -3.72 -26.52
N ALA A 129 -9.15 -3.14 -25.45
CA ALA A 129 -9.89 -2.24 -24.57
C ALA A 129 -10.15 -0.87 -25.26
N PRO A 130 -11.20 -0.12 -24.84
CA PRO A 130 -11.42 1.22 -25.37
C PRO A 130 -10.21 2.13 -25.10
N ASP A 131 -9.90 3.01 -26.04
CA ASP A 131 -8.62 3.72 -26.05
C ASP A 131 -8.38 4.52 -24.77
N MET A 132 -7.20 4.41 -24.17
CA MET A 132 -6.85 5.02 -22.88
C MET A 132 -7.87 4.80 -21.73
N ASN A 133 -8.80 3.84 -21.86
CA ASN A 133 -9.85 3.57 -20.89
C ASN A 133 -9.73 2.12 -20.40
N PRO A 134 -8.97 1.85 -19.32
CA PRO A 134 -8.68 0.50 -18.88
C PRO A 134 -9.94 -0.14 -18.34
N ASP A 135 -10.53 -1.09 -19.05
CA ASP A 135 -11.79 -1.75 -18.67
C ASP A 135 -11.64 -2.74 -17.50
N SER A 136 -12.69 -3.52 -17.21
CA SER A 136 -12.64 -4.53 -16.14
C SER A 136 -11.64 -5.66 -16.44
N THR A 137 -11.43 -6.05 -17.71
CA THR A 137 -10.47 -7.07 -18.10
C THR A 137 -9.06 -6.65 -17.71
N ILE A 138 -8.73 -5.38 -17.94
CA ILE A 138 -7.43 -4.79 -17.61
C ILE A 138 -7.26 -4.65 -16.10
N ARG A 139 -8.28 -4.15 -15.38
CA ARG A 139 -8.21 -3.90 -13.93
C ARG A 139 -8.33 -5.15 -13.06
N THR A 140 -8.63 -6.31 -13.63
CA THR A 140 -8.76 -7.60 -12.89
C THR A 140 -7.63 -8.58 -13.20
N LEU A 141 -6.59 -8.15 -13.94
CA LEU A 141 -5.39 -8.95 -14.15
C LEU A 141 -4.73 -9.33 -12.81
N LYS A 142 -3.92 -10.39 -12.85
CA LYS A 142 -3.18 -10.85 -11.67
C LYS A 142 -2.12 -9.81 -11.30
N LYS A 143 -1.89 -9.62 -9.99
CA LYS A 143 -0.93 -8.63 -9.47
C LYS A 143 0.45 -8.66 -10.15
N ILE A 144 0.94 -9.86 -10.49
CA ILE A 144 2.23 -10.02 -11.15
C ILE A 144 2.32 -9.36 -12.54
N ASN A 145 1.20 -9.24 -13.26
CA ASN A 145 1.20 -8.59 -14.58
C ASN A 145 1.43 -7.10 -14.46
N TYR A 146 0.84 -6.43 -13.45
CA TYR A 146 1.08 -5.01 -13.18
C TYR A 146 2.52 -4.73 -12.77
N VAL A 147 3.07 -5.56 -11.89
CA VAL A 147 4.44 -5.37 -11.37
C VAL A 147 5.51 -5.64 -12.44
N ASP A 148 5.31 -6.64 -13.31
CA ASP A 148 6.31 -7.02 -14.32
C ASP A 148 6.25 -6.17 -15.60
N HIS A 149 5.11 -5.51 -15.86
CA HIS A 149 4.85 -4.74 -17.09
C HIS A 149 4.28 -3.34 -16.83
N GLU A 150 4.67 -2.71 -15.72
CA GLU A 150 4.20 -1.37 -15.30
C GLU A 150 4.24 -0.35 -16.45
N ASN A 151 5.38 -0.27 -17.13
CA ASN A 151 5.62 0.61 -18.28
C ASN A 151 4.64 0.41 -19.47
N VAL A 152 4.08 -0.79 -19.62
CA VAL A 152 3.11 -1.10 -20.67
C VAL A 152 1.75 -0.48 -20.35
N PHE A 153 1.37 -0.45 -19.07
CA PHE A 153 0.15 0.24 -18.63
C PHE A 153 0.34 1.75 -18.66
N ASP A 154 1.49 2.24 -18.23
CA ASP A 154 1.85 3.66 -18.28
C ASP A 154 1.68 4.22 -19.68
N LEU A 155 2.30 3.57 -20.67
CA LEU A 155 2.18 3.99 -22.06
C LEU A 155 0.76 3.78 -22.60
N GLY A 156 0.12 2.65 -22.29
CA GLY A 156 -1.20 2.30 -22.84
C GLY A 156 -2.34 3.20 -22.36
N TYR A 157 -2.17 3.86 -21.22
CA TYR A 157 -3.21 4.64 -20.55
C TYR A 157 -2.76 6.06 -20.17
N ASN A 158 -1.61 6.52 -20.67
CA ASN A 158 -1.01 7.81 -20.34
C ASN A 158 -0.93 8.01 -18.82
N MET A 159 -0.29 7.10 -18.10
CA MET A 159 -0.18 7.19 -16.63
C MET A 159 1.27 7.08 -16.21
N MET A 160 1.59 7.63 -15.05
CA MET A 160 2.89 7.43 -14.42
C MET A 160 2.86 7.86 -12.96
N HIS A 161 3.92 7.51 -12.25
CA HIS A 161 4.09 7.85 -10.84
C HIS A 161 4.55 9.31 -10.66
N PHE A 162 3.62 10.28 -10.77
CA PHE A 162 3.94 11.72 -10.62
C PHE A 162 4.20 12.15 -9.17
N SER A 163 3.55 11.49 -8.20
CA SER A 163 3.58 11.89 -6.79
C SER A 163 4.61 11.12 -5.99
N PRO A 164 5.31 11.69 -5.00
CA PRO A 164 6.15 10.90 -4.12
C PRO A 164 5.29 9.89 -3.33
N ASN A 165 5.82 8.68 -3.10
CA ASN A 165 5.19 7.63 -2.28
C ASN A 165 4.65 8.10 -0.91
N ALA A 166 5.23 9.16 -0.34
CA ALA A 166 4.81 9.71 0.95
C ALA A 166 3.53 10.57 0.88
N MET A 167 3.10 10.98 -0.32
CA MET A 167 1.91 11.80 -0.53
C MET A 167 0.64 11.05 -0.15
N PHE A 168 0.54 9.79 -0.57
CA PHE A 168 -0.59 8.92 -0.27
C PHE A 168 -0.21 7.89 0.78
N LYS A 169 -0.88 7.96 1.94
CA LYS A 169 -0.78 6.95 2.99
C LYS A 169 -2.08 6.18 3.02
N ASP A 170 -2.02 4.87 2.81
CA ASP A 170 -3.20 4.01 2.70
C ASP A 170 -4.24 4.55 1.69
N HIS A 171 -3.75 4.99 0.53
CA HIS A 171 -4.54 5.58 -0.55
C HIS A 171 -5.23 6.91 -0.21
N GLN A 172 -4.69 7.65 0.77
CA GLN A 172 -5.19 8.95 1.18
C GLN A 172 -4.11 10.02 1.20
N ALA A 173 -4.40 11.15 0.56
CA ALA A 173 -3.66 12.39 0.72
C ALA A 173 -4.40 13.34 1.67
N THR A 174 -3.64 14.07 2.48
CA THR A 174 -4.16 15.06 3.43
C THR A 174 -3.77 16.45 2.94
N ILE A 175 -4.75 17.31 2.71
CA ILE A 175 -4.61 18.56 1.97
C ILE A 175 -4.56 19.75 2.92
N TYR A 176 -3.54 20.59 2.80
CA TYR A 176 -3.49 21.90 3.45
C TYR A 176 -3.71 23.01 2.43
N VAL A 177 -4.67 23.90 2.71
CA VAL A 177 -4.97 25.08 1.89
C VAL A 177 -4.71 26.33 2.74
N PRO A 178 -3.63 27.09 2.48
CA PRO A 178 -3.30 28.27 3.27
C PRO A 178 -4.26 29.45 3.05
N SER A 179 -4.82 29.58 1.84
CA SER A 179 -5.75 30.64 1.46
C SER A 179 -7.18 30.25 1.81
N ASN A 180 -7.97 31.19 2.32
CA ASN A 180 -9.39 30.95 2.61
C ASN A 180 -10.23 30.99 1.33
N GLU A 181 -9.86 31.83 0.37
CA GLU A 181 -10.51 32.02 -0.92
C GLU A 181 -10.51 30.72 -1.74
N LEU A 182 -9.44 29.91 -1.65
CA LEU A 182 -9.32 28.64 -2.35
C LEU A 182 -10.12 27.49 -1.71
N GLN A 183 -10.51 27.58 -0.43
CA GLN A 183 -11.02 26.41 0.31
C GLN A 183 -12.28 25.82 -0.32
N ALA A 184 -13.21 26.65 -0.80
CA ALA A 184 -14.45 26.18 -1.40
C ALA A 184 -14.18 25.39 -2.70
N SER A 185 -13.37 25.94 -3.60
CA SER A 185 -13.01 25.30 -4.88
C SER A 185 -12.21 24.02 -4.65
N VAL A 186 -11.28 24.01 -3.69
CA VAL A 186 -10.52 22.81 -3.30
C VAL A 186 -11.44 21.74 -2.72
N GLN A 187 -12.36 22.11 -1.83
CA GLN A 187 -13.32 21.16 -1.27
C GLN A 187 -14.21 20.54 -2.35
N ALA A 188 -14.69 21.35 -3.30
CA ALA A 188 -15.47 20.87 -4.43
C ALA A 188 -14.67 19.89 -5.32
N ALA A 189 -13.42 20.22 -5.64
CA ALA A 189 -12.53 19.35 -6.42
C ALA A 189 -12.25 18.00 -5.75
N MET A 190 -11.98 18.00 -4.43
CA MET A 190 -11.80 16.78 -3.66
C MET A 190 -13.07 15.92 -3.62
N THR A 191 -14.23 16.54 -3.42
CA THR A 191 -15.52 15.85 -3.42
C THR A 191 -15.77 15.13 -4.74
N LYS A 192 -15.48 15.75 -5.89
CA LYS A 192 -15.62 15.12 -7.22
C LYS A 192 -14.83 13.81 -7.32
N TRP A 193 -13.56 13.82 -6.92
CA TRP A 193 -12.72 12.61 -6.95
C TRP A 193 -13.16 11.56 -5.93
N ASN A 194 -13.45 11.99 -4.70
CA ASN A 194 -13.90 11.08 -3.64
C ASN A 194 -15.20 10.37 -4.00
N ASP A 195 -16.17 11.10 -4.56
CA ASP A 195 -17.46 10.58 -5.00
C ASP A 195 -17.29 9.63 -6.19
N ALA A 196 -16.53 10.03 -7.20
CA ALA A 196 -16.27 9.20 -8.39
C ALA A 196 -15.57 7.88 -8.03
N LEU A 197 -14.62 7.93 -7.09
CA LEU A 197 -13.87 6.76 -6.62
C LEU A 197 -14.62 5.96 -5.54
N GLY A 198 -15.71 6.50 -4.99
CA GLY A 198 -16.51 5.88 -3.92
C GLY A 198 -15.75 5.71 -2.61
N THR A 199 -14.71 6.52 -2.37
CA THR A 199 -13.86 6.44 -1.19
C THR A 199 -13.17 7.76 -0.92
N THR A 200 -12.83 8.05 0.33
CA THR A 200 -12.04 9.23 0.68
C THR A 200 -10.61 9.04 0.22
N VAL A 201 -10.21 9.73 -0.84
CA VAL A 201 -8.84 9.79 -1.37
C VAL A 201 -8.17 11.09 -0.95
N PHE A 202 -8.91 12.19 -0.95
CA PHE A 202 -8.47 13.49 -0.48
C PHE A 202 -9.26 13.92 0.74
N LYS A 203 -8.57 14.42 1.76
CA LYS A 203 -9.19 14.98 2.97
C LYS A 203 -8.49 16.25 3.40
N ILE A 204 -9.23 17.20 3.96
CA ILE A 204 -8.64 18.40 4.57
C ILE A 204 -7.76 18.00 5.77
N GLY A 205 -6.60 18.65 5.86
CA GLY A 205 -5.70 18.61 6.99
C GLY A 205 -5.36 20.00 7.50
N THR A 206 -4.18 20.11 8.11
CA THR A 206 -3.71 21.36 8.72
C THR A 206 -2.28 21.67 8.27
N LYS A 207 -1.82 22.89 8.56
CA LYS A 207 -0.43 23.30 8.33
C LYS A 207 0.60 22.30 8.88
N ASN A 208 0.31 21.65 10.01
CA ASN A 208 1.22 20.71 10.66
C ASN A 208 0.94 19.24 10.31
N ASN A 209 -0.22 18.94 9.71
CA ASN A 209 -0.61 17.59 9.35
C ASN A 209 -1.24 17.59 7.94
N HIS A 210 -0.37 17.50 6.93
CA HIS A 210 -0.74 17.36 5.54
C HIS A 210 0.35 16.61 4.78
N THR A 211 0.01 16.13 3.59
CA THR A 211 0.91 15.49 2.64
C THR A 211 0.93 16.20 1.28
N LEU A 212 -0.05 17.07 1.01
CA LEU A 212 -0.12 17.92 -0.17
C LEU A 212 -0.58 19.34 0.24
N THR A 213 0.04 20.37 -0.35
CA THR A 213 -0.40 21.76 -0.22
C THR A 213 -1.05 22.20 -1.52
N ILE A 214 -2.18 22.89 -1.42
CA ILE A 214 -2.80 23.60 -2.55
C ILE A 214 -2.81 25.09 -2.22
N GLN A 215 -2.20 25.91 -3.08
CA GLN A 215 -2.00 27.32 -2.80
C GLN A 215 -2.00 28.15 -4.09
N PHE A 216 -2.04 29.46 -3.95
CA PHE A 216 -1.86 30.35 -5.09
C PHE A 216 -0.42 30.35 -5.60
N GLY A 217 -0.28 30.47 -6.92
CA GLY A 217 0.96 30.77 -7.63
C GLY A 217 0.79 31.94 -8.59
N ASN A 218 1.65 32.00 -9.61
CA ASN A 218 1.63 33.04 -10.64
C ASN A 218 1.74 32.39 -12.02
N GLY A 219 0.62 31.86 -12.49
CA GLY A 219 0.49 31.14 -13.74
C GLY A 219 0.26 32.02 -14.95
N THR A 220 -0.27 33.24 -14.80
CA THR A 220 -0.39 34.19 -15.93
C THR A 220 0.96 34.49 -16.61
N LYS A 221 2.08 34.40 -15.88
CA LYS A 221 3.43 34.58 -16.44
C LYS A 221 3.92 33.39 -17.27
N ASP A 222 3.42 32.20 -16.93
CA ASP A 222 3.92 30.90 -17.40
C ASP A 222 2.85 30.13 -18.19
N ASP A 223 1.72 30.77 -18.48
CA ASP A 223 0.58 30.29 -19.28
C ASP A 223 -0.10 29.03 -18.70
N TRP A 224 -0.48 29.08 -17.41
CA TRP A 224 -1.27 28.02 -16.77
C TRP A 224 -2.26 28.56 -15.73
N ASP A 225 -3.39 27.87 -15.56
CA ASP A 225 -4.39 28.16 -14.51
C ASP A 225 -4.25 27.26 -13.29
N GLY A 226 -3.80 26.02 -13.51
CA GLY A 226 -3.41 25.04 -12.50
C GLY A 226 -2.04 24.46 -12.84
N LEU A 227 -1.27 24.11 -11.80
CA LEU A 227 -0.02 23.40 -11.97
C LEU A 227 0.27 22.47 -10.80
N TYR A 228 0.39 21.18 -11.07
CA TYR A 228 1.01 20.22 -10.18
C TYR A 228 2.48 20.00 -10.56
N ASN A 229 3.39 20.28 -9.63
CA ASN A 229 4.83 20.17 -9.86
C ASN A 229 5.48 18.92 -9.23
N GLY A 230 4.69 17.91 -8.86
CA GLY A 230 5.16 16.73 -8.13
C GLY A 230 5.26 16.92 -6.61
N LYS A 231 4.97 18.12 -6.08
CA LYS A 231 5.02 18.39 -4.63
C LYS A 231 3.81 19.17 -4.11
N ALA A 232 3.36 20.16 -4.86
CA ALA A 232 2.23 21.01 -4.50
C ALA A 232 1.40 21.33 -5.74
N VAL A 233 0.13 21.66 -5.52
CA VAL A 233 -0.74 22.22 -6.55
C VAL A 233 -0.75 23.72 -6.41
N TYR A 234 -0.54 24.42 -7.52
CA TYR A 234 -0.64 25.86 -7.64
C TYR A 234 -1.87 26.21 -8.46
N VAL A 235 -2.58 27.26 -8.04
CA VAL A 235 -3.68 27.87 -8.77
C VAL A 235 -3.26 29.29 -9.12
N ASP A 236 -3.47 29.73 -10.35
CA ASP A 236 -3.12 31.09 -10.73
C ASP A 236 -3.93 32.11 -9.93
N ARG A 237 -3.27 33.05 -9.24
CA ARG A 237 -3.96 34.04 -8.43
C ARG A 237 -4.70 35.07 -9.29
N SER A 238 -4.05 35.56 -10.33
CA SER A 238 -4.54 36.71 -11.08
C SER A 238 -5.82 36.39 -11.84
N HIS A 239 -5.88 35.23 -12.49
CA HIS A 239 -7.09 34.71 -13.10
C HIS A 239 -8.15 34.32 -12.06
N PHE A 240 -7.76 33.73 -10.92
CA PHE A 240 -8.73 33.34 -9.89
C PHE A 240 -9.46 34.54 -9.27
N GLU A 241 -8.76 35.64 -9.08
CA GLU A 241 -9.32 36.88 -8.52
C GLU A 241 -10.08 37.72 -9.57
N ASP A 242 -9.99 37.39 -10.86
CA ASP A 242 -10.74 38.06 -11.91
C ASP A 242 -12.19 37.55 -11.95
N PRO A 243 -13.19 38.40 -11.61
CA PRO A 243 -14.60 37.99 -11.57
C PRO A 243 -15.19 37.72 -12.97
N LYS A 244 -14.44 37.95 -14.05
CA LYS A 244 -14.84 37.61 -15.41
C LYS A 244 -14.15 36.35 -15.91
N TYR A 245 -13.04 35.92 -15.32
CA TYR A 245 -12.31 34.78 -15.84
C TYR A 245 -12.94 33.43 -15.43
N PRO A 246 -13.05 32.44 -16.34
CA PRO A 246 -12.78 32.53 -17.79
C PRO A 246 -14.00 33.00 -18.59
N ILE A 247 -15.20 32.99 -17.99
CA ILE A 247 -16.51 33.10 -18.65
C ILE A 247 -16.63 34.33 -19.55
N GLY A 248 -16.16 35.49 -19.11
CA GLY A 248 -16.19 36.75 -19.84
C GLY A 248 -15.26 36.79 -21.06
N TYR A 249 -14.41 35.78 -21.24
CA TYR A 249 -13.49 35.62 -22.37
C TYR A 249 -13.87 34.45 -23.28
N MET A 250 -14.88 33.66 -22.91
CA MET A 250 -15.38 32.53 -23.69
C MET A 250 -16.41 32.95 -24.75
N ASP A 251 -16.64 32.09 -25.73
CA ASP A 251 -17.79 32.21 -26.63
C ASP A 251 -19.11 32.20 -25.82
N GLN A 252 -20.06 33.06 -26.19
CA GLN A 252 -21.29 33.26 -25.43
C GLN A 252 -22.10 31.97 -25.22
N LYS A 253 -22.08 31.05 -26.19
CA LYS A 253 -22.80 29.77 -26.10
C LYS A 253 -22.11 28.81 -25.12
N LEU A 254 -20.78 28.85 -25.02
CA LEU A 254 -20.02 28.04 -24.08
C LEU A 254 -20.10 28.63 -22.66
N ALA A 255 -19.95 29.95 -22.56
CA ALA A 255 -20.05 30.71 -21.32
C ALA A 255 -21.37 30.43 -20.56
N SER A 256 -22.49 30.26 -21.27
CA SER A 256 -23.79 29.96 -20.66
C SER A 256 -23.93 28.54 -20.09
N GLN A 257 -22.96 27.64 -20.35
CA GLN A 257 -23.00 26.23 -19.95
C GLN A 257 -22.12 25.92 -18.73
N THR A 258 -21.38 26.90 -18.20
CA THR A 258 -20.48 26.73 -17.06
C THR A 258 -20.51 27.95 -16.14
N SER A 259 -19.83 27.87 -15.00
CA SER A 259 -19.68 28.96 -14.05
C SER A 259 -18.23 29.09 -13.61
N ILE A 260 -17.88 30.22 -13.00
CA ILE A 260 -16.53 30.47 -12.48
C ILE A 260 -16.19 29.44 -11.40
N GLU A 261 -17.13 29.13 -10.50
CA GLU A 261 -16.95 28.12 -9.46
C GLU A 261 -16.76 26.72 -10.06
N GLN A 262 -17.55 26.39 -11.09
CA GLN A 262 -17.43 25.11 -11.78
C GLN A 262 -16.03 24.99 -12.40
N TYR A 263 -15.62 25.99 -13.17
CA TYR A 263 -14.32 26.01 -13.82
C TYR A 263 -13.16 25.87 -12.83
N TRP A 264 -13.10 26.66 -11.75
CA TRP A 264 -12.00 26.56 -10.77
C TRP A 264 -11.99 25.23 -10.01
N SER A 265 -13.16 24.66 -9.71
CA SER A 265 -13.23 23.32 -9.16
C SER A 265 -12.75 22.26 -10.16
N GLY A 266 -12.94 22.49 -11.47
CA GLY A 266 -12.43 21.67 -12.56
C GLY A 266 -10.92 21.76 -12.69
N VAL A 267 -10.35 22.97 -12.68
CA VAL A 267 -8.89 23.19 -12.75
C VAL A 267 -8.21 22.46 -11.60
N ILE A 268 -8.68 22.66 -10.36
CA ILE A 268 -8.09 21.99 -9.20
C ILE A 268 -8.29 20.46 -9.28
N ALA A 269 -9.44 19.99 -9.79
CA ALA A 269 -9.67 18.56 -9.96
C ALA A 269 -8.72 17.96 -11.01
N HIS A 270 -8.41 18.68 -12.09
CA HIS A 270 -7.42 18.28 -13.08
C HIS A 270 -6.05 18.08 -12.43
N GLU A 271 -5.58 19.07 -11.66
CA GLU A 271 -4.30 18.97 -10.95
C GLU A 271 -4.28 17.82 -9.94
N LEU A 272 -5.38 17.59 -9.23
CA LEU A 272 -5.53 16.42 -8.37
C LEU A 272 -5.46 15.10 -9.16
N GLY A 273 -5.95 15.06 -10.40
CA GLY A 273 -5.80 13.92 -11.30
C GLY A 273 -4.35 13.57 -11.59
N HIS A 274 -3.49 14.57 -11.80
CA HIS A 274 -2.04 14.33 -11.89
C HIS A 274 -1.46 13.72 -10.62
N THR A 275 -1.94 14.14 -9.43
CA THR A 275 -1.48 13.53 -8.18
C THR A 275 -1.81 12.03 -8.10
N LEU A 276 -2.90 11.60 -8.74
CA LEU A 276 -3.33 10.20 -8.86
C LEU A 276 -2.59 9.43 -9.97
N GLY A 277 -1.63 10.04 -10.64
CA GLY A 277 -0.83 9.38 -11.67
C GLY A 277 -1.37 9.51 -13.09
N LEU A 278 -2.28 10.43 -13.36
CA LEU A 278 -2.89 10.62 -14.68
C LEU A 278 -2.15 11.67 -15.49
N ASP A 279 -1.69 11.34 -16.69
CA ASP A 279 -1.19 12.33 -17.66
C ASP A 279 -2.37 12.77 -18.58
N HIS A 280 -2.13 13.66 -19.53
CA HIS A 280 -3.19 14.18 -20.36
C HIS A 280 -3.75 13.14 -21.36
N THR A 281 -5.00 13.33 -21.77
CA THR A 281 -5.62 12.65 -22.91
C THR A 281 -5.99 13.66 -23.99
N GLY A 282 -6.16 13.19 -25.23
CA GLY A 282 -6.66 14.02 -26.33
C GLY A 282 -8.19 14.07 -26.43
N TYR A 283 -8.94 13.56 -25.45
CA TYR A 283 -10.41 13.50 -25.50
C TYR A 283 -10.97 14.70 -24.76
N GLN A 284 -11.59 15.63 -25.49
CA GLN A 284 -12.03 16.92 -24.95
C GLN A 284 -12.99 16.79 -23.77
N GLU A 285 -13.73 15.69 -23.67
CA GLU A 285 -14.63 15.45 -22.54
C GLU A 285 -13.95 14.96 -21.25
N ASP A 286 -12.70 14.50 -21.34
CA ASP A 286 -11.94 14.02 -20.19
C ASP A 286 -11.50 15.21 -19.34
N LEU A 287 -11.57 15.05 -18.02
CA LEU A 287 -11.03 16.05 -17.09
C LEU A 287 -9.56 16.28 -17.37
N MET A 288 -8.82 15.22 -17.68
CA MET A 288 -7.39 15.28 -18.02
C MET A 288 -7.13 15.65 -19.49
N TYR A 289 -8.05 16.36 -20.15
CA TYR A 289 -7.86 16.76 -21.54
C TYR A 289 -6.68 17.74 -21.73
N ALA A 290 -5.93 17.57 -22.81
CA ALA A 290 -5.07 18.60 -23.38
C ALA A 290 -5.25 18.68 -24.91
N PRO A 291 -5.17 19.90 -25.51
CA PRO A 291 -5.39 20.10 -26.95
C PRO A 291 -4.34 19.40 -27.82
N ASP A 292 -3.12 19.21 -27.29
CA ASP A 292 -2.05 18.46 -27.91
C ASP A 292 -1.20 17.70 -26.87
N SER A 293 -0.40 16.76 -27.36
CA SER A 293 0.46 15.88 -26.53
C SER A 293 1.78 16.51 -26.05
N GLY A 294 2.05 17.77 -26.36
CA GLY A 294 3.34 18.41 -26.10
C GLY A 294 3.68 18.53 -24.62
N GLY A 295 2.65 18.64 -23.76
CA GLY A 295 2.79 18.69 -22.31
C GLY A 295 2.84 17.33 -21.62
N ASN A 296 2.64 16.23 -22.35
CA ASN A 296 2.69 14.90 -21.76
C ASN A 296 4.12 14.50 -21.41
N VAL A 297 4.28 13.87 -20.25
CA VAL A 297 5.50 13.13 -19.92
C VAL A 297 5.46 11.77 -20.59
N ILE A 298 4.28 11.14 -20.66
CA ILE A 298 4.03 9.92 -21.39
C ILE A 298 2.78 10.02 -22.27
N ALA A 299 2.94 9.67 -23.55
CA ALA A 299 1.87 9.68 -24.52
C ALA A 299 1.87 8.37 -25.31
N LYS A 300 0.76 7.62 -25.27
CA LYS A 300 0.50 6.41 -26.06
C LYS A 300 0.78 6.65 -27.54
N TYR A 301 0.34 7.80 -28.02
CA TYR A 301 0.58 8.33 -29.35
C TYR A 301 0.54 9.86 -29.30
N LEU A 302 1.14 10.51 -30.29
CA LEU A 302 1.14 11.96 -30.40
C LEU A 302 -0.18 12.47 -31.00
N TRP A 303 -0.73 13.55 -30.45
CA TRP A 303 -1.83 14.32 -31.06
C TRP A 303 -1.49 15.81 -31.10
N LYS A 304 -2.08 16.51 -32.10
CA LYS A 304 -1.93 17.95 -32.36
C LYS A 304 -3.26 18.72 -32.37
N LYS A 305 -4.35 17.99 -32.14
CA LYS A 305 -5.73 18.47 -32.02
C LYS A 305 -6.50 17.43 -31.20
N PRO A 306 -7.64 17.77 -30.59
CA PRO A 306 -8.47 16.80 -29.90
C PRO A 306 -8.71 15.55 -30.76
N VAL A 307 -8.41 14.39 -30.16
CA VAL A 307 -8.73 13.05 -30.70
C VAL A 307 -10.23 12.91 -30.85
N GLN A 308 -10.97 13.41 -29.86
CA GLN A 308 -12.43 13.50 -29.89
C GLN A 308 -12.87 14.82 -29.28
N LYS A 309 -13.81 15.50 -29.94
CA LYS A 309 -14.46 16.69 -29.41
C LYS A 309 -15.62 16.31 -28.49
N SER A 310 -15.86 17.14 -27.48
CA SER A 310 -17.02 16.98 -26.59
C SER A 310 -18.30 17.39 -27.32
N ALA A 311 -19.44 16.86 -26.88
CA ALA A 311 -20.73 17.22 -27.46
C ALA A 311 -21.17 18.64 -27.10
N SER A 312 -20.79 19.13 -25.91
CA SER A 312 -21.08 20.49 -25.43
C SER A 312 -20.18 21.55 -26.06
N GLY A 313 -19.01 21.14 -26.56
CA GLY A 313 -17.93 22.03 -26.98
C GLY A 313 -17.04 22.48 -25.82
N LEU A 314 -17.47 22.26 -24.57
CA LEU A 314 -16.66 22.51 -23.38
C LEU A 314 -15.58 21.44 -23.20
N ASP A 315 -14.44 21.80 -22.65
CA ASP A 315 -13.47 20.81 -22.20
C ASP A 315 -13.78 20.23 -20.80
N GLY A 316 -13.03 19.21 -20.39
CA GLY A 316 -13.27 18.54 -19.12
C GLY A 316 -13.05 19.40 -17.88
N THR A 317 -12.18 20.42 -17.97
CA THR A 317 -11.97 21.40 -16.90
C THR A 317 -13.19 22.31 -16.77
N GLU A 318 -13.71 22.80 -17.90
CA GLU A 318 -14.92 23.63 -17.95
C GLU A 318 -16.19 22.87 -17.53
N MET A 319 -16.27 21.57 -17.85
CA MET A 319 -17.35 20.69 -17.39
C MET A 319 -17.17 20.29 -15.92
N ALA A 320 -15.94 20.27 -15.41
CA ALA A 320 -15.58 19.86 -14.05
C ALA A 320 -16.20 18.51 -13.63
N THR A 321 -16.20 17.53 -14.52
CA THR A 321 -16.70 16.17 -14.25
C THR A 321 -15.62 15.13 -14.46
N ILE A 322 -15.57 14.12 -13.59
CA ILE A 322 -14.63 13.00 -13.78
C ILE A 322 -15.21 12.10 -14.88
N SER A 323 -14.57 12.08 -16.05
CA SER A 323 -14.99 11.18 -17.13
C SER A 323 -14.83 9.71 -16.73
N GLN A 324 -15.57 8.82 -17.39
CA GLN A 324 -15.44 7.39 -17.15
C GLN A 324 -14.01 6.88 -17.46
N ARG A 325 -13.32 7.51 -18.42
CA ARG A 325 -11.94 7.20 -18.79
C ARG A 325 -10.99 7.57 -17.66
N ASP A 326 -11.06 8.81 -17.16
CA ASP A 326 -10.20 9.26 -16.06
C ASP A 326 -10.47 8.49 -14.76
N LEU A 327 -11.74 8.18 -14.47
CA LEU A 327 -12.09 7.33 -13.33
C LEU A 327 -11.45 5.93 -13.44
N ASN A 328 -11.49 5.33 -14.63
CA ASN A 328 -10.93 3.99 -14.85
C ASN A 328 -9.40 4.01 -14.80
N ARG A 329 -8.77 5.05 -15.35
CA ARG A 329 -7.32 5.27 -15.24
C ARG A 329 -6.91 5.47 -13.78
N ALA A 330 -7.62 6.28 -13.00
CA ALA A 330 -7.34 6.47 -11.57
C ALA A 330 -7.44 5.16 -10.78
N LYS A 331 -8.46 4.33 -11.08
CA LYS A 331 -8.59 2.99 -10.49
C LYS A 331 -7.42 2.06 -10.86
N LEU A 332 -6.92 2.14 -12.09
CA LEU A 332 -5.74 1.37 -12.51
C LEU A 332 -4.46 1.88 -11.82
N ALA A 333 -4.29 3.20 -11.72
CA ALA A 333 -3.16 3.82 -11.00
C ALA A 333 -3.11 3.39 -9.52
N LYS A 334 -4.26 3.23 -8.86
CA LYS A 334 -4.35 2.64 -7.51
C LYS A 334 -3.82 1.20 -7.46
N ILE A 335 -4.14 0.40 -8.49
CA ILE A 335 -3.70 -1.01 -8.58
C ILE A 335 -2.19 -1.09 -8.82
N LEU A 336 -1.64 -0.16 -9.62
CA LEU A 336 -0.20 0.00 -9.86
C LEU A 336 0.53 0.56 -8.63
N GLY A 337 -0.19 1.23 -7.73
CA GLY A 337 0.34 1.76 -6.47
C GLY A 337 0.88 3.18 -6.59
N TYR A 338 0.34 3.99 -7.50
CA TYR A 338 0.72 5.40 -7.68
C TYR A 338 0.08 6.30 -6.62
N TRP A 339 -1.05 5.85 -6.09
CA TRP A 339 -1.73 6.45 -4.95
C TRP A 339 -2.40 5.35 -4.15
#